data_AF-A0A7S1L162-F1
#
_entry.id   AF-A0A7S1L162-F1
#
_cell.length_a   1.000
_cell.length_b   1.000
_cell.length_c   1.000
_cell.angle_alpha   90.00
_cell.angle_beta   90.00
_cell.angle_gamma   90.00
#
_symmetry.space_group_name_H-M   'P 1'
#
loop_
_entity.id
_entity.type
_entity.pdbx_description
1 polymer ?
#
loop_
_entity_poly.entity_id
_entity_poly.type
_entity_poly.pdbx_seq_one_letter_code
_entity_poly.pdbx_strand_id
1 'polypeptide(L)'
;FESPLEHAQRCVKALKQQGCELIIALTHLSLAQDKQVAEACPGIRAILGGHDHDPFVLVHHGVFIAKCGQNADHVGVFDLCLDRAGPGLPLTSEHSFQLLTTSRAKAEPAVLAAAAKYLSADGHEDDVCLVGGVPLSTSSQELRTRENAFGCYVADAIRWSYREEGCEVALQNGGFVRQDATYPAGAVL
;
A
#
# COMPACT_ATOMS: atom_id res chain seq x y z
N PHE A 1 8.50 14.09 10.89
CA PHE A 1 7.15 14.52 10.50
C PHE A 1 6.36 14.88 11.75
N GLU A 2 5.41 15.81 11.66
CA GLU A 2 4.40 16.07 12.73
C GLU A 2 3.62 14.78 13.01
N SER A 3 3.04 14.65 14.21
CA SER A 3 2.14 13.53 14.50
C SER A 3 0.95 13.53 13.52
N PRO A 4 0.62 12.39 12.88
CA PRO A 4 -0.55 12.32 11.99
C PRO A 4 -1.85 12.75 12.67
N LEU A 5 -1.97 12.50 13.98
CA LEU A 5 -3.14 12.87 14.76
C LEU A 5 -3.26 14.38 14.94
N GLU A 6 -2.18 15.03 15.36
CA GLU A 6 -2.11 16.48 15.54
C GLU A 6 -2.37 17.21 14.21
N HIS A 7 -1.77 16.69 13.13
CA HIS A 7 -1.99 17.19 11.79
C HIS A 7 -3.45 17.05 11.35
N ALA A 8 -4.06 15.89 11.53
CA ALA A 8 -5.45 15.64 11.17
C ALA A 8 -6.41 16.56 11.94
N GLN A 9 -6.21 16.74 13.25
CA GLN A 9 -7.01 17.63 14.08
C GLN A 9 -6.91 19.08 13.59
N ARG A 10 -5.70 19.55 13.28
CA ARG A 10 -5.48 20.89 12.75
C ARG A 10 -6.17 21.09 11.40
N CYS A 11 -6.05 20.13 10.49
CA CYS A 11 -6.69 20.18 9.18
C CYS A 11 -8.22 20.17 9.27
N VAL A 12 -8.80 19.28 10.09
CA VAL A 12 -10.25 19.22 10.31
C VAL A 12 -10.77 20.52 10.90
N LYS A 13 -10.07 21.11 11.87
CA LYS A 13 -10.44 22.42 12.44
C LYS A 13 -10.43 23.51 11.38
N ALA A 14 -9.39 23.58 10.56
CA ALA A 14 -9.26 24.59 9.50
C ALA A 14 -10.36 24.44 8.43
N LEU A 15 -10.65 23.22 7.98
CA LEU A 15 -11.71 22.94 7.00
C LEU A 15 -13.09 23.31 7.55
N LYS A 16 -13.38 22.98 8.81
CA LYS A 16 -14.64 23.39 9.46
C LYS A 16 -14.78 24.91 9.56
N GLN A 17 -13.69 25.64 9.84
CA GLN A 17 -13.70 27.10 9.86
C GLN A 17 -13.97 27.72 8.49
N GLN A 18 -13.63 27.01 7.42
CA GLN A 18 -13.96 27.40 6.04
C GLN A 18 -15.39 27.03 5.63
N GLY A 19 -16.17 26.42 6.52
CA GLY A 19 -17.54 26.00 6.24
C GLY A 19 -17.65 24.63 5.54
N CYS A 20 -16.59 23.82 5.52
CA CYS A 20 -16.69 22.46 4.98
C CYS A 20 -17.62 21.60 5.87
N GLU A 21 -18.71 21.11 5.27
CA GLU A 21 -19.70 20.26 5.94
C GLU A 21 -19.37 18.76 5.84
N LEU A 22 -18.50 18.37 4.90
CA LEU A 22 -18.07 17.00 4.70
C LEU A 22 -16.56 16.94 4.47
N ILE A 23 -15.89 16.05 5.21
CA ILE A 23 -14.44 15.87 5.16
C ILE A 23 -14.14 14.38 4.95
N ILE A 24 -13.31 14.08 3.95
CA ILE A 24 -12.77 12.74 3.72
C ILE A 24 -11.25 12.84 3.93
N ALA A 25 -10.69 11.96 4.75
CA ALA A 25 -9.25 11.88 4.91
C ALA A 25 -8.67 10.86 3.91
N LEU A 26 -7.62 11.27 3.21
CA LEU A 26 -6.78 10.37 2.42
C LEU A 26 -5.47 10.17 3.18
N THR A 27 -5.17 8.93 3.57
CA THR A 27 -4.05 8.63 4.47
C THR A 27 -3.12 7.56 3.91
N HIS A 28 -1.89 7.53 4.42
CA HIS A 28 -0.98 6.40 4.25
C HIS A 28 -0.47 5.98 5.64
N LEU A 29 -1.40 5.57 6.48
CA LEU A 29 -1.18 5.19 7.86
C LEU A 29 -1.62 3.74 8.08
N SER A 30 -1.06 3.09 9.10
CA SER A 30 -1.56 1.79 9.53
C SER A 30 -3.04 1.87 9.92
N LEU A 31 -3.74 0.74 9.88
CA LEU A 31 -5.13 0.66 10.31
C LEU A 31 -5.32 1.12 11.76
N ALA A 32 -4.36 0.83 12.64
CA ALA A 32 -4.40 1.28 14.02
C ALA A 32 -4.37 2.81 14.13
N GLN A 33 -3.52 3.46 13.35
CA GLN A 33 -3.43 4.92 13.32
C GLN A 33 -4.66 5.56 12.67
N ASP A 34 -5.22 4.99 11.61
CA ASP A 34 -6.48 5.48 11.02
C ASP A 34 -7.64 5.40 12.02
N LYS A 35 -7.70 4.34 12.84
CA LYS A 35 -8.67 4.23 13.93
C LYS A 35 -8.49 5.34 14.97
N GLN A 36 -7.25 5.65 15.36
CA GLN A 36 -6.95 6.77 16.27
C GLN A 36 -7.38 8.12 15.67
N VAL A 37 -7.15 8.34 14.37
CA VAL A 37 -7.60 9.55 13.68
C VAL A 37 -9.12 9.64 13.65
N ALA A 38 -9.82 8.54 13.33
CA ALA A 38 -11.27 8.50 13.33
C ALA A 38 -11.87 8.82 14.72
N GLU A 39 -11.26 8.31 15.80
CA GLU A 39 -11.65 8.61 17.18
C GLU A 39 -11.46 10.07 17.55
N ALA A 40 -10.29 10.64 17.24
CA ALA A 40 -9.93 11.99 17.68
C ALA A 40 -10.49 13.11 16.79
N CYS A 41 -10.99 12.77 15.59
CA CYS A 41 -11.44 13.73 14.59
C CYS A 41 -12.88 13.43 14.13
N PRO A 42 -13.91 13.66 14.97
CA PRO A 42 -15.33 13.35 14.66
C PRO A 42 -15.94 14.18 13.52
N GLY A 43 -15.16 15.04 12.86
CA GLY A 43 -15.55 15.75 11.64
C GLY A 43 -15.29 15.00 10.34
N ILE A 44 -14.56 13.88 10.40
CA ILE A 44 -14.21 13.07 9.23
C ILE A 44 -15.36 12.11 8.95
N ARG A 45 -15.84 12.07 7.71
CA ARG A 45 -16.90 11.15 7.28
C ARG A 45 -16.37 9.79 6.86
N ALA A 46 -15.22 9.80 6.17
CA ALA A 46 -14.54 8.62 5.68
C ALA A 46 -13.02 8.80 5.69
N ILE A 47 -12.29 7.71 5.86
CA ILE A 47 -10.84 7.60 5.73
C ILE A 47 -10.55 6.58 4.62
N LEU A 48 -9.90 7.02 3.56
CA LEU A 48 -9.41 6.18 2.48
C LEU A 48 -7.89 6.05 2.66
N GLY A 49 -7.41 4.87 3.06
CA GLY A 49 -6.05 4.67 3.58
C GLY A 49 -5.18 3.71 2.76
N GLY A 50 -3.94 3.53 3.22
CA GLY A 50 -2.93 2.62 2.65
C GLY A 50 -2.04 1.98 3.72
N HIS A 51 -0.74 1.77 3.46
CA HIS A 51 0.28 1.23 4.38
C HIS A 51 0.22 -0.26 4.76
N ASP A 52 -0.93 -0.81 5.12
CA ASP A 52 -0.98 -2.18 5.68
C ASP A 52 -0.84 -3.30 4.63
N HIS A 53 -0.91 -2.96 3.35
CA HIS A 53 -0.86 -3.88 2.19
C HIS A 53 -2.01 -4.90 2.11
N ASP A 54 -2.84 -5.02 3.14
CA ASP A 54 -4.08 -5.80 3.14
C ASP A 54 -5.33 -4.91 2.89
N PRO A 55 -6.39 -5.47 2.29
CA PRO A 55 -7.66 -4.77 2.17
C PRO A 55 -8.39 -4.72 3.51
N PHE A 56 -8.92 -3.54 3.84
CA PHE A 56 -9.75 -3.32 5.04
C PHE A 56 -10.98 -2.52 4.68
N VAL A 57 -12.15 -2.93 5.16
CA VAL A 57 -13.40 -2.16 5.03
C VAL A 57 -14.16 -2.27 6.34
N LEU A 58 -14.34 -1.16 7.03
CA LEU A 58 -15.01 -1.13 8.33
C LEU A 58 -15.60 0.25 8.62
N VAL A 59 -16.45 0.32 9.65
CA VAL A 59 -16.85 1.58 10.27
C VAL A 59 -16.30 1.60 11.69
N HIS A 60 -15.62 2.68 12.05
CA HIS A 60 -15.05 2.89 13.37
C HIS A 60 -15.47 4.26 13.90
N HIS A 61 -16.13 4.31 15.06
CA HIS A 61 -16.69 5.55 15.63
C HIS A 61 -17.54 6.37 14.65
N GLY A 62 -18.32 5.71 13.80
CA GLY A 62 -19.17 6.35 12.78
C GLY A 62 -18.42 6.83 11.53
N VAL A 63 -17.10 6.67 11.48
CA VAL A 63 -16.25 6.99 10.33
C VAL A 63 -16.03 5.74 9.50
N PHE A 64 -16.32 5.81 8.20
CA PHE A 64 -16.03 4.72 7.27
C PHE A 64 -14.52 4.66 7.00
N ILE A 65 -13.89 3.48 7.05
CA ILE A 65 -12.46 3.30 6.76
C ILE A 65 -12.32 2.24 5.69
N ALA A 66 -11.64 2.57 4.59
CA ALA A 66 -11.33 1.64 3.51
C ALA A 66 -9.84 1.67 3.12
N LYS A 67 -9.27 0.49 2.88
CA LYS A 67 -7.94 0.25 2.30
C LYS A 67 -8.05 -0.82 1.23
N CYS A 68 -7.32 -0.65 0.12
CA CYS A 68 -7.49 -1.48 -1.08
C CYS A 68 -6.35 -2.49 -1.31
N GLY A 69 -5.57 -2.81 -0.27
CA GLY A 69 -4.42 -3.72 -0.39
C GLY A 69 -3.21 -3.07 -1.07
N GLN A 70 -2.52 -3.84 -1.91
CA GLN A 70 -1.26 -3.45 -2.56
C GLN A 70 -1.27 -3.75 -4.07
N ASN A 71 -0.20 -3.32 -4.76
CA ASN A 71 0.14 -3.70 -6.14
C ASN A 71 -0.94 -3.46 -7.21
N ALA A 72 -1.94 -2.63 -6.90
CA ALA A 72 -3.14 -2.45 -7.72
C ALA A 72 -3.91 -3.75 -8.00
N ASP A 73 -3.84 -4.75 -7.09
CA ASP A 73 -4.63 -5.99 -7.17
C ASP A 73 -6.14 -5.72 -7.01
N HIS A 74 -6.46 -4.60 -6.36
CA HIS A 74 -7.82 -4.13 -6.16
C HIS A 74 -7.97 -2.63 -6.43
N VAL A 75 -9.19 -2.24 -6.83
CA VAL A 75 -9.65 -0.87 -6.94
C VAL A 75 -10.85 -0.69 -6.03
N GLY A 76 -10.75 0.22 -5.06
CA GLY A 76 -11.88 0.64 -4.24
C GLY A 76 -12.70 1.71 -4.95
N VAL A 77 -14.00 1.47 -5.11
CA VAL A 77 -14.97 2.43 -5.62
C VAL A 77 -15.82 2.90 -4.45
N PHE A 78 -15.66 4.16 -4.06
CA PHE A 78 -16.41 4.81 -2.98
C PHE A 78 -17.38 5.82 -3.58
N ASP A 79 -18.65 5.44 -3.66
CA ASP A 79 -19.71 6.32 -4.13
C ASP A 79 -20.29 7.08 -2.94
N LEU A 80 -20.36 8.40 -3.06
CA LEU A 80 -20.91 9.29 -2.03
C LEU A 80 -22.07 10.10 -2.60
N CYS A 81 -23.25 9.88 -2.06
CA CYS A 81 -24.45 10.65 -2.37
C CYS A 81 -24.63 11.73 -1.30
N LEU A 82 -24.72 12.98 -1.75
CA LEU A 82 -24.94 14.14 -0.90
C LEU A 82 -26.34 14.68 -1.17
N ASP A 83 -27.09 14.94 -0.10
CA ASP A 83 -28.43 15.52 -0.21
C ASP A 83 -28.60 16.68 0.78
N ARG A 84 -29.40 17.66 0.38
CA ARG A 84 -29.80 18.79 1.22
C ARG A 84 -31.25 19.14 0.95
N ALA A 85 -32.10 18.93 1.94
CA ALA A 85 -33.53 19.20 1.87
C ALA A 85 -33.89 20.69 1.64
N GLY A 86 -32.95 21.62 1.83
CA GLY A 86 -33.16 23.04 1.56
C GLY A 86 -31.98 23.93 2.00
N PRO A 87 -31.94 25.21 1.58
CA PRO A 87 -30.86 26.13 1.95
C PRO A 87 -30.70 26.25 3.47
N GLY A 88 -29.48 26.07 3.97
CA GLY A 88 -29.16 26.18 5.41
C GLY A 88 -29.56 24.97 6.27
N LEU A 89 -30.22 23.95 5.71
CA LEU A 89 -30.44 22.67 6.41
C LEU A 89 -29.19 21.79 6.36
N PRO A 90 -28.97 20.89 7.34
CA PRO A 90 -27.79 20.03 7.37
C PRO A 90 -27.63 19.21 6.09
N LEU A 91 -26.40 19.11 5.60
CA LEU A 91 -26.05 18.18 4.54
C LEU A 91 -26.13 16.74 5.06
N THR A 92 -26.89 15.88 4.37
CA THR A 92 -26.91 14.44 4.64
C THR A 92 -26.03 13.71 3.63
N SER A 93 -25.43 12.60 4.04
CA SER A 93 -24.59 11.78 3.17
C SER A 93 -24.82 10.30 3.35
N GLU A 94 -25.02 9.62 2.24
CA GLU A 94 -25.03 8.16 2.13
C GLU A 94 -23.84 7.72 1.28
N HIS A 95 -23.29 6.55 1.57
CA HIS A 95 -22.20 6.02 0.78
C HIS A 95 -22.39 4.54 0.48
N SER A 96 -21.79 4.11 -0.63
CA SER A 96 -21.59 2.69 -0.92
C SER A 96 -20.11 2.46 -1.25
N PHE A 97 -19.65 1.23 -1.04
CA PHE A 97 -18.27 0.87 -1.34
C PHE A 97 -18.20 -0.49 -2.03
N GLN A 98 -17.39 -0.57 -3.08
CA GLN A 98 -17.07 -1.80 -3.77
C GLN A 98 -15.56 -1.98 -3.84
N LEU A 99 -15.08 -3.18 -3.53
CA LEU A 99 -13.69 -3.56 -3.76
C LEU A 99 -13.63 -4.46 -4.99
N LEU A 100 -13.13 -3.93 -6.10
CA LEU A 100 -13.06 -4.64 -7.37
C LEU A 100 -11.67 -5.24 -7.54
N THR A 101 -11.58 -6.53 -7.88
CA THR A 101 -10.29 -7.13 -8.26
C THR A 101 -9.89 -6.73 -9.67
N THR A 102 -8.61 -6.45 -9.89
CA THR A 102 -8.06 -6.11 -11.21
C THR A 102 -7.64 -7.34 -12.01
N SER A 103 -7.61 -8.54 -11.39
CA SER A 103 -7.14 -9.79 -12.01
C SER A 103 -7.88 -10.18 -13.29
N ARG A 104 -9.11 -9.70 -13.49
CA ARG A 104 -9.92 -9.91 -14.71
C ARG A 104 -10.16 -8.64 -15.52
N ALA A 105 -9.57 -7.52 -15.13
CA ALA A 105 -9.75 -6.27 -15.84
C ALA A 105 -9.07 -6.35 -17.22
N LYS A 106 -9.79 -5.94 -18.26
CA LYS A 106 -9.21 -5.85 -19.61
C LYS A 106 -8.32 -4.61 -19.66
N ALA A 107 -7.06 -4.78 -20.05
CA ALA A 107 -6.14 -3.67 -20.20
C ALA A 107 -6.61 -2.71 -21.31
N GLU A 108 -6.56 -1.41 -21.02
CA GLU A 108 -6.96 -0.36 -21.95
C GLU A 108 -5.83 -0.08 -22.97
N PRO A 109 -6.06 -0.22 -24.28
CA PRO A 109 -5.01 -0.08 -25.29
C PRO A 109 -4.22 1.23 -25.23
N ALA A 110 -4.89 2.35 -24.92
CA ALA A 110 -4.23 3.65 -24.78
C ALA A 110 -3.26 3.69 -23.59
N VAL A 111 -3.63 3.04 -22.48
CA VAL A 111 -2.78 2.95 -21.28
C VAL A 111 -1.57 2.04 -21.54
N LEU A 112 -1.79 0.90 -22.21
CA LEU A 112 -0.69 0.02 -22.62
C LEU A 112 0.30 0.73 -23.54
N ALA A 113 -0.19 1.48 -24.52
CA ALA A 113 0.67 2.25 -25.43
C ALA A 113 1.46 3.36 -24.70
N ALA A 114 0.88 3.96 -23.66
CA ALA A 114 1.58 4.92 -22.80
C ALA A 114 2.65 4.24 -21.94
N ALA A 115 2.33 3.10 -21.32
CA ALA A 115 3.24 2.34 -20.46
C ALA A 115 4.41 1.74 -21.25
N ALA A 116 4.17 1.28 -22.47
CA ALA A 116 5.20 0.68 -23.33
C ALA A 116 6.42 1.58 -23.53
N LYS A 117 6.23 2.92 -23.55
CA LYS A 117 7.32 3.91 -23.66
C LYS A 117 8.33 3.85 -22.51
N TYR A 118 7.89 3.38 -21.35
CA TYR A 118 8.72 3.27 -20.15
C TYR A 118 9.19 1.83 -19.91
N LEU A 119 8.51 0.85 -20.49
CA LEU A 119 8.89 -0.56 -20.42
C LEU A 119 9.99 -0.92 -21.42
N SER A 120 10.15 -0.16 -22.51
CA SER A 120 11.09 -0.46 -23.60
C SER A 120 12.41 0.32 -23.54
N ALA A 121 12.73 1.00 -22.44
CA ALA A 121 13.97 1.75 -22.29
C ALA A 121 15.03 0.89 -21.58
N ASP A 122 15.85 0.19 -22.37
CA ASP A 122 17.25 -0.17 -22.12
C ASP A 122 17.65 -1.02 -20.90
N GLY A 123 16.70 -1.54 -20.12
CA GLY A 123 17.00 -2.55 -19.10
C GLY A 123 17.05 -3.95 -19.71
N HIS A 124 18.18 -4.35 -20.29
CA HIS A 124 18.53 -5.77 -20.23
C HIS A 124 18.67 -6.10 -18.73
N GLU A 125 17.62 -6.64 -18.12
CA GLU A 125 17.82 -7.52 -16.98
C GLU A 125 18.57 -8.72 -17.58
N ASP A 126 19.90 -8.65 -17.61
CA ASP A 126 20.72 -9.80 -17.95
C ASP A 126 20.26 -10.93 -17.03
N ASP A 127 20.13 -12.14 -17.56
CA ASP A 127 19.92 -13.34 -16.74
C ASP A 127 21.10 -13.44 -15.76
N VAL A 128 20.91 -13.00 -14.51
CA VAL A 128 21.98 -12.82 -13.52
C VAL A 128 22.20 -14.12 -12.74
N CYS A 129 21.17 -14.96 -12.59
CA CYS A 129 21.25 -16.08 -11.65
C CYS A 129 20.37 -17.28 -12.00
N LEU A 130 20.95 -18.49 -12.01
CA LEU A 130 20.20 -19.76 -12.02
C LEU A 130 19.76 -20.10 -10.58
N VAL A 131 18.47 -20.32 -10.38
CA VAL A 131 17.92 -20.88 -9.15
C VAL A 131 18.35 -22.34 -9.04
N GLY A 132 19.02 -22.69 -7.94
CA GLY A 132 19.53 -24.04 -7.69
C GLY A 132 18.44 -25.11 -7.52
N GLY A 133 18.79 -26.24 -6.90
CA GLY A 133 17.91 -27.42 -6.78
C GLY A 133 16.67 -27.27 -5.89
N VAL A 134 16.46 -26.11 -5.26
CA VAL A 134 15.30 -25.82 -4.41
C VAL A 134 14.62 -24.52 -4.82
N PRO A 135 13.28 -24.41 -4.72
CA PRO A 135 12.59 -23.16 -4.97
C PRO A 135 13.05 -22.04 -4.02
N LEU A 136 13.07 -20.82 -4.52
CA LEU A 136 13.34 -19.62 -3.73
C LEU A 136 12.08 -18.79 -3.57
N SER A 137 11.83 -18.36 -2.34
CA SER A 137 10.68 -17.52 -1.99
C SER A 137 11.15 -16.11 -1.64
N THR A 138 10.57 -15.11 -2.31
CA THR A 138 10.69 -13.68 -1.97
C THR A 138 9.41 -13.16 -1.32
N SER A 139 8.60 -14.06 -0.74
CA SER A 139 7.37 -13.69 -0.04
C SER A 139 7.64 -12.72 1.10
N SER A 140 6.93 -11.58 1.09
CA SER A 140 7.05 -10.56 2.14
C SER A 140 6.68 -11.12 3.52
N GLN A 141 5.72 -12.04 3.60
CA GLN A 141 5.32 -12.66 4.86
C GLN A 141 6.46 -13.49 5.44
N GLU A 142 7.08 -14.35 4.63
CA GLU A 142 8.15 -15.23 5.09
C GLU A 142 9.38 -14.43 5.52
N LEU A 143 9.84 -13.52 4.68
CA LEU A 143 11.03 -12.69 4.92
C LEU A 143 10.94 -11.86 6.22
N ARG A 144 9.72 -11.53 6.67
CA ARG A 144 9.49 -10.70 7.87
C ARG A 144 9.14 -11.49 9.12
N THR A 145 8.90 -12.80 9.01
CA THR A 145 8.43 -13.63 10.14
C THR A 145 9.36 -14.80 10.45
N ARG A 146 10.19 -15.21 9.51
CA ARG A 146 11.11 -16.34 9.66
C ARG A 146 12.33 -16.20 8.75
N GLU A 147 13.33 -17.01 9.01
CA GLU A 147 14.46 -17.19 8.09
C GLU A 147 14.01 -17.87 6.79
N ASN A 148 14.56 -17.44 5.66
CA ASN A 148 14.39 -18.12 4.38
C ASN A 148 15.65 -18.03 3.50
N ALA A 149 15.72 -18.92 2.50
CA ALA A 149 16.90 -19.08 1.65
C ALA A 149 17.23 -17.84 0.82
N PHE A 150 16.22 -17.10 0.34
CA PHE A 150 16.47 -15.90 -0.46
C PHE A 150 17.04 -14.75 0.39
N GLY A 151 16.53 -14.56 1.61
CA GLY A 151 17.07 -13.60 2.57
C GLY A 151 18.53 -13.91 2.92
N CYS A 152 18.85 -15.19 3.15
CA CYS A 152 20.23 -15.65 3.37
C CYS A 152 21.11 -15.38 2.15
N TYR A 153 20.64 -15.70 0.95
CA TYR A 153 21.37 -15.43 -0.29
C TYR A 153 21.73 -13.94 -0.46
N VAL A 154 20.78 -13.03 -0.20
CA VAL A 154 21.04 -11.59 -0.26
C VAL A 154 22.06 -11.17 0.80
N ALA A 155 21.96 -11.67 2.02
CA ALA A 155 22.94 -11.40 3.08
C ALA A 155 24.33 -11.93 2.72
N ASP A 156 24.43 -13.14 2.17
CA ASP A 156 25.67 -13.74 1.69
C ASP A 156 26.29 -12.93 0.55
N ALA A 157 25.49 -12.44 -0.39
CA ALA A 157 25.94 -11.59 -1.48
C ALA A 157 26.50 -10.25 -0.97
N ILE A 158 25.84 -9.62 0.02
CA ILE A 158 26.33 -8.41 0.68
C ILE A 158 27.67 -8.70 1.36
N ARG A 159 27.74 -9.74 2.19
CA ARG A 159 28.98 -10.15 2.88
C ARG A 159 30.10 -10.41 1.87
N TRP A 160 29.82 -11.15 0.81
CA TRP A 160 30.78 -11.48 -0.24
C TRP A 160 31.32 -10.24 -0.95
N SER A 161 30.48 -9.24 -1.22
CA SER A 161 30.87 -7.99 -1.87
C SER A 161 31.88 -7.19 -1.05
N TYR A 162 31.76 -7.22 0.28
CA TYR A 162 32.62 -6.49 1.21
C TYR A 162 33.68 -7.37 1.88
N ARG A 163 33.91 -8.59 1.38
CA ARG A 163 34.83 -9.55 2.01
C ARG A 163 36.27 -9.03 2.08
N GLU A 164 36.71 -8.28 1.07
CA GLU A 164 38.07 -7.72 0.98
C GLU A 164 38.29 -6.57 1.96
N GLU A 165 37.20 -5.96 2.43
CA GLU A 165 37.19 -4.93 3.48
C GLU A 165 37.08 -5.55 4.89
N GLY A 166 37.10 -6.88 4.99
CA GLY A 166 37.00 -7.60 6.26
C GLY A 166 35.58 -7.79 6.79
N CYS A 167 34.56 -7.74 5.92
CA CYS A 167 33.17 -7.99 6.33
C CYS A 167 32.96 -9.47 6.72
N GLU A 168 32.72 -9.70 8.02
CA GLU A 168 32.46 -11.05 8.55
C GLU A 168 30.97 -11.39 8.60
N VAL A 169 30.10 -10.40 8.80
CA VAL A 169 28.66 -10.55 9.00
C VAL A 169 27.91 -9.50 8.19
N ALA A 170 26.85 -9.91 7.51
CA ALA A 170 25.89 -9.02 6.87
C ALA A 170 24.49 -9.25 7.46
N LEU A 171 23.75 -8.16 7.64
CA LEU A 171 22.37 -8.18 8.11
C LEU A 171 21.50 -7.47 7.09
N GLN A 172 20.33 -8.05 6.82
CA GLN A 172 19.34 -7.48 5.93
C GLN A 172 17.96 -7.56 6.58
N ASN A 173 17.21 -6.46 6.57
CA ASN A 173 15.83 -6.51 7.06
C ASN A 173 14.93 -7.13 5.99
N GLY A 174 13.95 -7.94 6.40
CA GLY A 174 13.03 -8.63 5.48
C GLY A 174 12.21 -7.71 4.56
N GLY A 175 12.12 -6.41 4.89
CA GLY A 175 11.46 -5.41 4.05
C GLY A 175 12.26 -4.97 2.82
N PHE A 176 13.54 -5.33 2.72
CA PHE A 176 14.41 -4.99 1.59
C PHE A 176 14.07 -5.77 0.32
N VAL A 177 13.65 -7.02 0.45
CA VAL A 177 13.24 -7.85 -0.69
C VAL A 177 11.75 -7.62 -0.94
N ARG A 178 11.39 -7.28 -2.19
CA ARG A 178 10.09 -6.65 -2.52
C ARG A 178 9.21 -7.41 -3.51
N GLN A 179 9.70 -8.47 -4.14
CA GLN A 179 9.02 -9.06 -5.29
C GLN A 179 7.76 -9.87 -4.93
N ASP A 180 7.71 -10.49 -3.76
CA ASP A 180 6.57 -11.29 -3.30
C ASP A 180 6.22 -12.47 -4.26
N ALA A 181 7.25 -13.17 -4.72
CA ALA A 181 7.15 -14.25 -5.70
C ALA A 181 7.77 -15.56 -5.20
N THR A 182 7.47 -16.66 -5.89
CA THR A 182 8.16 -17.95 -5.74
C THR A 182 8.80 -18.35 -7.06
N TYR A 183 10.09 -18.59 -7.03
CA TYR A 183 10.87 -19.03 -8.16
C TYR A 183 11.13 -20.53 -8.07
N PRO A 184 10.74 -21.33 -9.08
CA PRO A 184 10.96 -22.76 -9.06
C PRO A 184 12.46 -23.10 -9.20
N ALA A 185 12.83 -24.30 -8.76
CA ALA A 185 14.17 -24.82 -8.99
C ALA A 185 14.49 -24.85 -10.49
N GLY A 186 15.69 -24.42 -10.87
CA GLY A 186 16.13 -24.33 -12.27
C GLY A 186 15.60 -23.12 -13.05
N ALA A 187 14.83 -22.22 -12.42
CA ALA A 187 14.48 -20.94 -13.05
C ALA A 187 15.72 -20.06 -13.24
N VAL A 188 15.69 -19.20 -14.24
CA VAL A 188 16.69 -18.15 -14.45
C VAL A 188 16.06 -16.82 -14.02
N LEU A 189 16.81 -16.05 -13.21
CA LEU A 189 16.46 -14.75 -12.67
C LEU A 189 17.23 -13.65 -13.37
#